data_AF-A0A3N8PT75-F1
#
_entry.id   AF-A0A3N8PT75-F1
#
_cell.length_a   1.000
_cell.length_b   1.000
_cell.length_c   1.000
_cell.angle_alpha   90.00
_cell.angle_beta   90.00
_cell.angle_gamma   90.00
#
_symmetry.space_group_name_H-M   'P 1'
#
loop_
_entity.id
_entity.type
_entity.pdbx_description
1 polymer ?
#
loop_
_entity_poly.entity_id
_entity_poly.type
_entity_poly.pdbx_seq_one_letter_code
_entity_poly.pdbx_strand_id
1 'polypeptide(L)' 'MFKLSSLTLAGCLACSLAACSSGPPKPVLPDGLHRVPINRVPPVPDRPMAVPTAPNQPASSDVGDRS' A
#
# COMPACT_ATOMS: atom_id res chain seq x y z
N MET A 1 25.23 -37.90 -25.53
CA MET A 1 25.43 -36.50 -25.07
C MET A 1 24.18 -35.64 -25.14
N PHE A 2 23.52 -35.48 -26.29
CA PHE A 2 22.36 -34.58 -26.46
C PHE A 2 21.19 -34.78 -25.45
N LYS A 3 20.86 -36.03 -25.11
CA LYS A 3 19.75 -36.34 -24.17
C LYS A 3 20.02 -35.86 -22.74
N LEU A 4 21.27 -35.96 -22.28
CA LEU A 4 21.65 -35.53 -20.93
C LEU A 4 21.65 -34.00 -20.84
N SER A 5 22.22 -33.32 -21.83
CA SER A 5 22.21 -31.85 -21.91
C SER A 5 20.79 -31.28 -21.98
N SER A 6 19.89 -31.91 -22.74
CA SER A 6 18.48 -31.52 -22.81
C SER A 6 17.77 -31.68 -21.47
N LEU A 7 18.04 -32.77 -20.73
CA LEU A 7 17.47 -32.99 -19.41
C LEU A 7 17.97 -31.97 -18.39
N THR A 8 19.27 -31.66 -18.41
CA THR A 8 19.87 -30.62 -17.57
C THR A 8 19.23 -29.26 -17.85
N LEU A 9 19.11 -28.87 -19.12
CA LEU A 9 18.51 -27.60 -19.50
C LEU A 9 17.04 -27.50 -19.04
N ALA A 10 16.26 -28.56 -19.24
CA ALA A 10 14.87 -28.61 -18.80
C ALA A 10 14.73 -28.48 -17.28
N GLY A 11 15.61 -29.14 -16.51
CA GLY A 11 15.65 -29.03 -15.06
C GLY A 11 16.01 -27.62 -14.58
N CYS A 12 17.03 -27.00 -15.19
CA CYS A 12 17.41 -25.62 -14.88
C CYS A 12 16.27 -24.63 -15.17
N LEU A 13 15.58 -24.80 -16.32
CA LEU A 13 14.43 -23.97 -16.68
C LEU A 13 13.30 -24.11 -15.66
N ALA A 14 12.94 -25.34 -15.30
CA ALA A 14 11.87 -25.62 -14.35
C ALA A 14 12.14 -25.00 -12.97
N CYS A 15 13.37 -25.15 -12.46
CA CYS A 15 13.77 -24.54 -11.18
C CYS A 15 13.73 -23.00 -11.23
N SER A 16 14.17 -22.40 -12.34
CA SER A 16 14.19 -20.95 -12.49
C SER A 16 12.77 -20.37 -12.54
N LEU A 17 11.87 -21.02 -13.28
CA LEU A 17 10.46 -20.64 -13.35
C LEU A 17 9.77 -20.77 -12.00
N ALA A 18 10.05 -21.84 -11.25
CA ALA A 18 9.51 -22.02 -9.91
C ALA A 18 9.99 -20.93 -8.94
N ALA A 19 11.25 -20.51 -9.02
CA ALA A 19 11.81 -19.46 -8.18
C ALA A 19 11.22 -18.07 -8.47
N CYS A 20 10.87 -17.79 -9.74
CA CYS A 20 10.26 -16.52 -10.15
C CYS A 20 8.76 -16.43 -9.85
N SER A 21 8.11 -17.50 -9.38
CA SER A 21 6.67 -17.54 -9.15
C SER A 21 6.23 -17.01 -7.77
N SER A 22 7.13 -16.45 -6.97
CA SER A 22 6.76 -15.89 -5.67
C SER A 22 6.12 -14.51 -5.82
N GLY A 23 4.92 -14.35 -5.27
CA GLY A 23 4.30 -13.03 -5.12
C GLY A 23 5.05 -12.17 -4.10
N PRO A 24 4.80 -10.85 -4.06
CA PRO A 24 5.40 -9.99 -3.06
C PRO A 24 5.06 -10.49 -1.64
N PRO A 25 5.99 -10.37 -0.68
CA PRO A 25 5.74 -10.78 0.70
C PRO A 25 4.52 -10.01 1.27
N LYS A 26 3.72 -10.70 2.09
CA LYS A 26 2.54 -10.08 2.71
C LYS A 26 2.98 -8.96 3.66
N PRO A 27 2.41 -7.75 3.57
CA PRO A 27 2.66 -6.70 4.55
C PRO A 27 2.25 -7.16 5.95
N VAL A 28 3.10 -6.86 6.94
CA VAL A 28 2.84 -7.16 8.34
C VAL A 28 2.36 -5.88 9.02
N LEU A 29 1.21 -5.95 9.68
CA LEU A 29 0.73 -4.86 10.53
C LEU A 29 1.39 -4.94 11.91
N PRO A 30 1.65 -3.80 12.57
CA PRO A 30 2.09 -3.80 13.96
C PRO A 30 1.07 -4.50 14.86
N ASP A 31 1.56 -5.34 15.77
CA ASP A 31 0.77 -6.15 16.71
C ASP A 31 -0.11 -5.32 17.66
N GLY A 32 0.23 -4.06 17.84
CA GLY A 32 -0.45 -3.15 18.73
C GLY A 32 -0.21 -3.39 20.22
N LEU A 33 0.65 -4.35 20.59
CA LEU A 33 0.92 -4.69 21.98
C LEU A 33 1.68 -3.57 22.71
N HIS A 34 2.47 -2.81 21.96
CA HIS A 34 3.28 -1.69 22.47
C HIS A 34 2.87 -0.35 21.87
N ARG A 35 1.56 -0.09 21.77
CA ARG A 35 1.06 1.23 21.31
C ARG A 35 1.39 2.29 22.35
N VAL A 36 2.02 3.37 21.88
CA VAL A 36 2.29 4.57 22.67
C VAL A 36 1.55 5.76 22.04
N PRO A 37 1.15 6.77 22.84
CA PRO A 37 0.60 8.00 22.28
C PRO A 37 1.56 8.62 21.27
N ILE A 38 1.08 8.90 20.06
CA ILE A 38 1.87 9.53 18.99
C ILE A 38 2.27 10.95 19.42
N ASN A 39 1.29 11.73 19.87
CA ASN A 39 1.49 13.07 20.36
C ASN A 39 1.39 13.06 21.88
N ARG A 40 2.41 13.59 22.55
CA ARG A 40 2.42 13.79 24.01
C ARG A 40 1.93 15.16 24.43
N VAL A 41 1.65 16.02 23.44
CA VAL A 41 1.26 17.42 23.61
C VAL A 41 0.04 17.68 22.72
N PRO A 42 -0.91 18.52 23.15
CA PRO A 42 -2.03 18.90 22.32
C PRO A 42 -1.58 19.49 20.97
N PRO A 43 -2.31 19.22 19.88
CA PRO A 43 -2.06 19.88 18.61
C PRO A 43 -2.25 21.40 18.79
N VAL A 44 -1.42 22.17 18.09
CA VAL A 44 -1.56 23.62 18.04
C VAL A 44 -2.90 23.95 17.38
N PRO A 45 -3.72 24.87 17.95
CA PRO A 45 -4.96 25.29 17.31
C PRO A 45 -4.72 25.77 15.88
N ASP A 46 -5.58 25.35 14.96
CA ASP A 46 -5.50 25.80 13.57
C ASP A 46 -5.58 27.32 13.52
N ARG A 47 -4.46 27.97 13.15
CA ARG A 47 -4.55 29.29 12.55
C ARG A 47 -5.33 29.11 11.26
N PRO A 48 -6.32 29.94 10.91
CA PRO A 48 -7.03 29.82 9.65
C PRO A 48 -6.01 29.80 8.50
N MET A 49 -5.76 28.60 8.01
CA MET A 49 -4.92 28.35 6.86
C MET A 49 -5.77 28.80 5.69
N ALA A 50 -5.38 29.89 5.02
CA ALA A 50 -5.96 30.19 3.72
C ALA A 50 -5.66 28.97 2.84
N VAL A 51 -6.70 28.13 2.64
CA VAL A 51 -6.65 26.99 1.73
C VAL A 51 -6.25 27.57 0.37
N PRO A 52 -5.12 27.16 -0.23
CA PRO A 52 -4.89 27.47 -1.63
C PRO A 52 -6.01 26.76 -2.40
N THR A 53 -6.92 27.54 -3.00
CA THR A 53 -7.97 27.03 -3.89
C THR A 53 -7.32 26.16 -4.96
N ALA A 54 -7.41 24.84 -4.82
CA ALA A 54 -7.11 23.92 -5.90
C ALA A 54 -8.23 24.05 -6.94
N PRO A 55 -7.95 24.15 -8.26
CA PRO A 55 -8.95 24.63 -9.22
C PRO A 55 -10.07 23.65 -9.59
N ASN A 56 -10.36 22.57 -8.85
CA ASN A 56 -11.30 21.54 -9.32
C ASN A 56 -12.00 20.75 -8.19
N GLN A 57 -12.88 21.39 -7.41
CA GLN A 57 -13.94 20.66 -6.71
C GLN A 57 -15.30 20.99 -7.34
N PRO A 58 -16.06 19.98 -7.82
CA PRO A 58 -17.44 20.17 -8.24
C PRO A 58 -18.28 20.63 -7.05
N ALA A 59 -19.14 21.61 -7.31
CA ALA A 59 -19.97 22.27 -6.31
C ALA A 59 -20.86 21.27 -5.55
N SER A 60 -20.92 21.49 -4.24
CA SER A 60 -21.96 21.05 -3.33
C SER A 60 -23.37 21.24 -3.94
N SER A 61 -24.26 20.29 -3.69
CA SER A 61 -25.68 20.59 -3.57
C SER A 61 -26.19 19.96 -2.29
N ASP A 62 -26.12 20.77 -1.24
CA ASP A 62 -26.99 20.71 -0.08
C ASP A 62 -28.45 20.89 -0.52
N VAL A 63 -29.30 19.92 -0.21
CA VAL A 63 -30.76 20.11 -0.13
C VAL A 63 -31.25 19.30 1.07
N GLY A 64 -31.67 20.01 2.10
CA GLY A 64 -33.06 19.86 2.56
C GLY A 64 -33.29 19.07 3.83
N ASP A 65 -33.10 19.79 4.93
CA ASP A 65 -33.79 19.75 6.22
C ASP A 65 -35.15 18.99 6.32
N ARG A 66 -35.28 18.27 7.45
CA ARG A 66 -36.45 18.00 8.30
C ARG A 66 -37.85 17.74 7.72
N SER A 67 -38.43 16.61 8.16
CA SER A 67 -39.73 16.55 8.85
C SER A 67 -39.77 15.37 9.81
#